data_AF-A0A016SR26-F1
#
_entry.id   AF-A0A016SR26-F1
#
_cell.length_a   1.000
_cell.length_b   1.000
_cell.length_c   1.000
_cell.angle_alpha   90.00
_cell.angle_beta   90.00
_cell.angle_gamma   90.00
#
_symmetry.space_group_name_H-M   'P 1'
#
loop_
_entity.id
_entity.type
_entity.pdbx_description
1 polymer ?
#
loop_
_entity_poly.entity_id
_entity_poly.type
_entity_poly.pdbx_seq_one_letter_code
_entity_poly.pdbx_strand_id
1 'polypeptide(L)'
;MIYLYVSYFKAASEKLRNCLPFAVVGSNMLKEEGGKRIRYREYPWGIVEVENMAHNDFIPLRDMVVRTNLIDMIDVTRSVHYENFRLRQMDKLPKHALDRDPFTQMEEDRKKKEHELAEKKKSFEKTFADRVSDREVKINERIARLDIRERDLKQEIELRKAELEKLKQEVDDLRRGSIGDSKTSLSMTNENSGKSSPTEKIKKKSGTLGLFNRN
;
A
#
# COMPACT_ATOMS: atom_id res chain seq x y z
N MET A 1 38.36 27.95 43.99
CA MET A 1 37.68 28.25 42.71
C MET A 1 37.51 27.00 41.84
N ILE A 2 38.56 26.28 41.45
CA ILE A 2 38.47 25.10 40.56
C ILE A 2 37.56 23.99 41.14
N TYR A 3 37.70 23.64 42.42
CA TYR A 3 36.87 22.61 43.07
C TYR A 3 35.37 22.97 43.15
N LEU A 4 35.04 24.25 43.29
CA LEU A 4 33.65 24.73 43.28
C LEU A 4 33.03 24.56 41.88
N TYR A 5 33.80 24.82 40.83
CA TYR A 5 33.36 24.67 39.45
C TYR A 5 33.13 23.19 39.08
N VAL A 6 34.06 22.31 39.47
CA VAL A 6 33.95 20.86 39.23
C VAL A 6 32.78 20.25 40.01
N SER A 7 32.58 20.66 41.27
CA SER A 7 31.45 20.19 42.09
C SER A 7 30.10 20.66 41.53
N TYR A 8 30.02 21.92 41.09
CA TYR A 8 28.83 22.48 40.45
C TYR A 8 28.48 21.76 39.13
N PHE A 9 29.49 21.48 38.30
CA PHE A 9 29.31 20.76 37.02
C PHE A 9 28.84 19.31 37.24
N LYS A 10 29.37 18.63 38.25
CA LYS A 10 28.98 17.26 38.61
C LYS A 10 27.54 17.18 39.14
N ALA A 11 27.14 18.11 40.01
CA ALA A 11 25.78 18.19 40.53
C ALA A 11 24.75 18.57 39.45
N ALA A 12 25.11 19.45 38.50
CA ALA A 12 24.28 19.79 37.35
C ALA A 12 24.08 18.56 36.44
N SER A 13 25.12 17.77 36.21
CA SER A 13 25.06 16.52 35.44
C SER A 13 24.24 15.41 36.12
N GLU A 14 24.19 15.35 37.45
CA GLU A 14 23.35 14.38 38.17
C GLU A 14 21.86 14.71 38.10
N LYS A 15 21.49 15.97 38.32
CA LYS A 15 20.09 16.41 38.17
C LYS A 15 19.57 16.17 36.74
N LEU A 16 20.44 16.41 35.76
CA LEU A 16 20.11 16.22 34.35
C LEU A 16 19.90 14.75 33.99
N ARG A 17 20.70 13.84 34.54
CA ARG A 17 20.56 12.39 34.32
C ARG A 17 19.26 11.83 34.89
N ASN A 18 18.77 12.39 35.99
CA ASN A 18 17.49 11.98 36.59
C ASN A 18 16.27 12.48 35.80
N CYS A 19 16.45 13.46 34.91
CA CYS A 19 15.40 13.99 34.04
C CYS A 19 15.33 13.28 32.68
N LEU A 20 16.14 12.23 32.45
CA LEU A 20 16.11 11.45 31.23
C LEU A 20 15.18 10.24 31.37
N PRO A 21 14.29 9.96 30.39
CA PRO A 21 14.00 10.77 29.19
C PRO A 21 13.10 11.98 29.49
N PHE A 22 13.32 13.10 28.78
CA PHE A 22 12.54 14.33 28.99
C PHE A 22 11.08 14.21 28.54
N ALA A 23 10.16 14.46 29.48
CA ALA A 23 8.74 14.74 29.29
C ALA A 23 8.46 16.01 28.47
N VAL A 24 8.40 15.99 27.12
CA VAL A 24 8.24 17.23 26.32
C VAL A 24 6.95 17.46 25.53
N VAL A 25 6.46 18.70 25.60
CA VAL A 25 5.33 19.26 24.84
C VAL A 25 5.85 20.44 24.03
N GLY A 26 5.62 20.42 22.72
CA GLY A 26 5.94 21.53 21.81
C GLY A 26 4.68 22.28 21.37
N SER A 27 4.80 23.59 21.14
CA SER A 27 3.75 24.39 20.51
C SER A 27 4.32 25.54 19.69
N ASN A 28 3.64 25.87 18.59
CA ASN A 28 3.88 27.06 17.78
C ASN A 28 2.89 28.20 18.10
N MET A 29 1.86 27.94 18.92
CA MET A 29 0.88 28.95 19.32
C MET A 29 1.44 29.83 20.43
N LEU A 30 1.18 31.13 20.33
CA LEU A 30 1.62 32.15 21.27
C LEU A 30 0.42 32.88 21.87
N LYS A 31 0.44 33.10 23.17
CA LYS A 31 -0.50 33.95 23.91
C LYS A 31 0.27 35.06 24.58
N GLU A 32 -0.31 36.25 24.61
CA GLU A 32 0.24 37.38 25.34
C GLU A 32 -0.46 37.48 26.70
N GLU A 33 0.30 37.30 27.77
CA GLU A 33 -0.21 37.33 29.15
C GLU A 33 0.75 38.15 30.01
N GLY A 34 0.23 39.21 30.63
CA GLY A 34 1.04 40.14 31.44
C GLY A 34 2.20 40.81 30.69
N GLY A 35 2.07 41.04 29.39
CA GLY A 35 3.11 41.63 28.54
C GLY A 35 4.24 40.67 28.14
N LYS A 36 4.11 39.36 28.43
CA LYS A 36 5.03 38.32 27.97
C LYS A 36 4.33 37.40 26.98
N ARG A 37 5.07 36.99 25.94
CA ARG A 37 4.59 35.99 24.97
C ARG A 37 4.94 34.60 25.47
N ILE A 38 3.93 33.79 25.72
CA ILE A 38 4.05 32.41 26.24
C ILE A 38 3.57 31.43 25.17
N ARG A 39 4.30 30.32 25.01
CA ARG A 39 3.88 29.20 24.16
C ARG A 39 2.98 28.24 24.91
N TYR A 40 1.86 27.86 24.31
CA TYR A 40 0.85 27.02 24.98
C TYR A 40 0.16 26.06 24.00
N ARG A 41 -0.46 25.00 24.54
CA ARG A 41 -1.43 24.16 23.83
C ARG A 41 -2.76 24.23 24.55
N GLU A 42 -3.83 24.50 23.83
CA GLU A 42 -5.17 24.52 24.37
C GLU A 42 -5.92 23.24 24.01
N TYR A 43 -6.59 22.68 25.01
CA TYR A 43 -7.49 21.55 24.90
C TYR A 43 -8.83 21.91 25.55
N PRO A 44 -9.93 21.22 25.22
CA PRO A 44 -11.23 21.46 25.86
C PRO A 44 -11.21 21.31 27.40
N TRP A 45 -10.27 20.54 27.95
CA TRP A 45 -10.10 20.28 29.38
C TRP A 45 -9.04 21.18 30.04
N GLY A 46 -8.38 22.07 29.30
CA GLY A 46 -7.41 22.99 29.88
C GLY A 46 -6.27 23.38 28.95
N ILE A 47 -5.39 24.23 29.47
CA ILE A 47 -4.26 24.81 28.74
C ILE A 47 -2.95 24.27 29.33
N VAL A 48 -2.05 23.83 28.45
CA VAL A 48 -0.71 23.40 28.81
C VAL A 48 0.30 24.45 28.34
N GLU A 49 0.89 25.16 29.29
CA GLU A 49 2.01 26.08 29.02
C GLU A 49 3.31 25.31 28.78
N VAL A 50 4.00 25.60 27.68
CA VAL A 50 5.24 24.93 27.27
C VAL A 50 6.45 25.40 28.09
N GLU A 51 6.46 26.65 28.55
CA GLU A 51 7.56 27.22 29.33
C GLU A 51 7.35 27.11 30.84
N ASN A 52 6.53 26.16 31.29
CA ASN A 52 6.22 25.92 32.69
C ASN A 52 6.75 24.54 33.13
N MET A 53 7.69 24.51 34.09
CA MET A 53 8.30 23.27 34.58
C MET A 53 7.32 22.33 35.29
N ALA A 54 6.18 22.84 35.78
CA ALA A 54 5.14 21.99 36.38
C ALA A 54 4.39 21.16 35.33
N HIS A 55 4.39 21.61 34.06
CA HIS A 55 3.70 20.92 32.97
C HIS A 55 4.60 19.98 32.20
N ASN A 56 5.85 20.38 31.93
CA ASN A 56 6.81 19.54 31.23
C ASN A 56 8.28 20.00 31.37
N ASP A 57 9.20 19.10 31.06
CA ASP A 57 10.66 19.28 31.12
C ASP A 57 11.30 20.11 29.97
N PHE A 58 10.58 21.05 29.36
CA PHE A 58 11.06 21.76 28.16
C PHE A 58 12.20 22.70 28.52
N ILE A 59 12.09 23.37 29.68
CA ILE A 59 13.15 24.25 30.18
C ILE A 59 14.43 23.46 30.47
N PRO A 60 14.40 22.36 31.27
CA PRO A 60 15.56 21.48 31.44
C PRO A 60 16.19 21.01 30.13
N LEU A 61 15.39 20.56 29.16
CA LEU A 61 15.89 20.12 27.86
C LEU A 61 16.60 21.26 27.10
N ARG A 62 15.97 22.42 26.99
CA ARG A 62 16.52 23.58 26.27
C ARG A 62 17.81 24.06 26.91
N ASP A 63 17.85 24.14 28.23
CA ASP A 63 19.00 24.61 28.99
C ASP A 63 20.16 23.61 28.87
N MET A 64 19.86 22.31 28.86
CA MET A 64 20.84 21.25 28.56
C MET A 64 21.42 21.41 27.17
N VAL A 65 20.58 21.39 26.14
CA VAL A 65 21.03 21.31 24.74
C VAL A 65 21.72 22.59 24.30
N VAL A 66 21.12 23.76 24.57
CA VAL A 66 21.51 25.01 23.94
C VAL A 66 22.44 25.84 24.82
N ARG A 67 22.21 25.89 26.15
CA ARG A 67 23.00 26.78 27.03
C ARG A 67 24.27 26.14 27.55
N THR A 68 24.21 24.86 27.91
CA THR A 68 25.30 24.22 28.67
C THR A 68 26.12 23.26 27.80
N ASN A 69 25.47 22.39 27.03
CA ASN A 69 26.17 21.28 26.36
C ASN A 69 26.39 21.48 24.85
N LEU A 70 25.95 22.59 24.25
CA LEU A 70 26.02 22.78 22.79
C LEU A 70 27.44 22.60 22.25
N ILE A 71 28.42 23.23 22.89
CA ILE A 71 29.82 23.19 22.48
C ILE A 71 30.38 21.77 22.66
N ASP A 72 30.13 21.14 23.80
CA ASP A 72 30.58 19.77 24.08
C ASP A 72 29.98 18.76 23.09
N MET A 73 28.69 18.88 22.76
CA MET A 73 28.06 18.04 21.73
C MET A 73 28.70 18.22 20.35
N ILE A 74 29.09 19.46 19.98
CA ILE A 74 29.81 19.73 18.73
C ILE A 74 31.19 19.06 18.77
N ASP A 75 31.92 19.21 19.86
CA ASP A 75 33.27 18.68 20.01
C ASP A 75 33.28 17.14 20.03
N VAL A 76 32.35 16.49 20.71
CA VAL A 76 32.17 15.03 20.69
C VAL A 76 31.78 14.55 19.30
N THR A 77 30.88 15.27 18.61
CA THR A 77 30.51 14.91 17.24
C THR A 77 31.70 15.01 16.29
N ARG A 78 32.54 16.03 16.43
CA ARG A 78 33.75 16.20 15.62
C ARG A 78 34.84 15.17 15.94
N SER A 79 35.20 15.04 17.22
CA SER A 79 36.36 14.24 17.64
C SER A 79 36.09 12.75 17.70
N VAL A 80 34.85 12.34 17.99
CA VAL A 80 34.47 10.94 18.14
C VAL A 80 33.66 10.47 16.94
N HIS A 81 32.49 11.06 16.69
CA HIS A 81 31.58 10.52 15.67
C HIS A 81 32.10 10.70 14.25
N TYR A 82 32.61 11.89 13.92
CA TYR A 82 33.16 12.20 12.62
C TYR A 82 34.47 11.46 12.38
N GLU A 83 35.42 11.46 13.32
CA GLU A 83 36.68 10.71 13.12
C GLU A 83 36.45 9.20 13.03
N ASN A 84 35.55 8.62 13.83
CA ASN A 84 35.20 7.19 13.69
C ASN A 84 34.56 6.89 12.34
N PHE A 85 33.70 7.77 11.84
CA PHE A 85 33.14 7.64 10.50
C PHE A 85 34.24 7.75 9.44
N ARG A 86 35.09 8.77 9.53
CA ARG A 86 36.21 9.03 8.61
C ARG A 86 37.14 7.83 8.53
N LEU A 87 37.55 7.25 9.66
CA LEU A 87 38.39 6.04 9.71
C LEU A 87 37.72 4.84 9.03
N ARG A 88 36.46 4.55 9.37
CA ARG A 88 35.70 3.44 8.73
C ARG A 88 35.53 3.62 7.24
N GLN A 89 35.49 4.86 6.76
CA GLN A 89 35.43 5.14 5.34
C GLN A 89 36.80 4.91 4.71
N MET A 90 37.88 5.46 5.28
CA MET A 90 39.26 5.22 4.81
C MET A 90 39.61 3.72 4.72
N ASP A 91 39.16 2.90 5.65
CA ASP A 91 39.36 1.43 5.62
C ASP A 91 38.66 0.73 4.45
N LYS A 92 37.58 1.31 3.92
CA LYS A 92 36.83 0.78 2.77
C LYS A 92 37.36 1.27 1.43
N LEU A 93 38.15 2.35 1.41
CA LEU A 93 38.77 2.82 0.18
C LEU A 93 39.96 1.90 -0.18
N PRO A 94 40.15 1.55 -1.46
CA PRO A 94 41.39 0.96 -1.92
C PRO A 94 42.55 1.91 -1.56
N LYS A 95 43.70 1.38 -1.14
CA LYS A 95 44.90 2.11 -0.67
C LYS A 95 45.43 3.24 -1.59
N HIS A 96 44.87 3.40 -2.79
CA HIS A 96 45.23 4.40 -3.80
C HIS A 96 44.29 5.62 -3.89
N ALA A 97 43.23 5.70 -3.09
CA ALA A 97 42.21 6.75 -3.19
C ALA A 97 42.28 7.82 -2.07
N LEU A 98 43.48 8.14 -1.61
CA LEU A 98 43.72 9.02 -0.45
C LEU A 98 43.38 10.51 -0.63
N ASP A 99 42.79 10.92 -1.75
CA ASP A 99 42.66 12.34 -2.14
C ASP A 99 41.22 12.81 -2.40
N ARG A 100 40.19 12.08 -1.93
CA ARG A 100 38.78 12.46 -2.11
C ARG A 100 38.05 12.58 -0.77
N ASP A 101 37.32 13.68 -0.61
CA ASP A 101 36.50 13.93 0.57
C ASP A 101 35.38 12.88 0.72
N PRO A 102 35.16 12.32 1.93
CA PRO A 102 34.17 11.27 2.17
C PRO A 102 32.72 11.61 1.76
N PHE A 103 32.32 12.88 1.75
CA PHE A 103 30.96 13.27 1.34
C PHE A 103 30.77 13.15 -0.17
N THR A 104 31.76 13.54 -0.96
CA THR A 104 31.70 13.41 -2.43
C THR A 104 31.58 11.94 -2.84
N GLN A 105 32.29 11.04 -2.15
CA GLN A 105 32.20 9.61 -2.44
C GLN A 105 30.85 9.00 -2.06
N MET A 106 30.26 9.40 -0.93
CA MET A 106 28.93 8.94 -0.54
C MET A 106 27.85 9.42 -1.51
N GLU A 107 27.99 10.64 -2.03
CA GLU A 107 27.08 11.16 -3.05
C GLU A 107 27.21 10.40 -4.38
N GLU A 108 28.43 10.10 -4.81
CA GLU A 108 28.68 9.27 -6.00
C GLU A 108 28.16 7.84 -5.83
N ASP A 109 28.37 7.20 -4.67
CA ASP A 109 27.88 5.86 -4.39
C ASP A 109 26.34 5.83 -4.27
N ARG A 110 25.75 6.86 -3.67
CA ARG A 110 24.28 7.04 -3.63
C ARG A 110 23.75 7.16 -5.06
N LYS A 111 24.37 7.99 -5.89
CA LYS A 111 23.99 8.21 -7.29
C LYS A 111 24.14 6.93 -8.12
N LYS A 112 25.21 6.16 -7.91
CA LYS A 112 25.40 4.85 -8.56
C LYS A 112 24.31 3.86 -8.17
N LYS A 113 23.99 3.74 -6.87
CA LYS A 113 22.90 2.86 -6.39
C LYS A 113 21.54 3.29 -6.92
N GLU A 114 21.29 4.59 -6.99
CA GLU A 114 20.06 5.15 -7.54
C GLU A 114 19.92 4.84 -9.03
N HIS A 115 21.00 5.01 -9.81
CA HIS A 115 21.04 4.63 -11.21
C HIS A 115 20.83 3.12 -11.41
N GLU A 116 21.48 2.28 -10.61
CA GLU A 116 21.31 0.82 -10.67
C GLU A 116 19.86 0.41 -10.36
N LEU A 117 19.24 1.04 -9.36
CA LEU A 117 17.84 0.79 -9.02
C LEU A 117 16.90 1.25 -10.14
N ALA A 118 17.18 2.39 -10.76
CA ALA A 118 16.41 2.92 -11.88
C ALA A 118 16.48 2.00 -13.10
N GLU A 119 17.67 1.52 -13.45
CA GLU A 119 17.86 0.55 -14.54
C GLU A 119 17.15 -0.78 -14.26
N LYS A 120 17.27 -1.31 -13.02
CA LYS A 120 16.51 -2.50 -12.61
C LYS A 120 15.01 -2.28 -12.74
N LYS A 121 14.48 -1.17 -12.23
CA LYS A 121 13.05 -0.82 -12.34
C LYS A 121 12.60 -0.78 -13.80
N LYS A 122 13.37 -0.14 -14.68
CA LYS A 122 13.09 -0.05 -16.11
C LYS A 122 13.09 -1.44 -16.78
N SER A 123 14.03 -2.31 -16.41
CA SER A 123 14.08 -3.68 -16.93
C SER A 123 12.85 -4.49 -16.50
N PHE A 124 12.42 -4.37 -15.24
CA PHE A 124 11.22 -5.03 -14.75
C PHE A 124 9.96 -4.53 -15.45
N GLU A 125 9.81 -3.21 -15.57
CA GLU A 125 8.67 -2.59 -16.26
C GLU A 125 8.56 -3.07 -17.71
N LYS A 126 9.69 -3.13 -18.43
CA LYS A 126 9.73 -3.66 -19.80
C LYS A 126 9.25 -5.10 -19.86
N THR A 127 9.80 -5.98 -19.01
CA THR A 127 9.38 -7.40 -19.00
C THR A 127 7.91 -7.59 -18.62
N PHE A 128 7.35 -6.68 -17.81
CA PHE A 128 5.94 -6.69 -17.45
C PHE A 128 5.07 -6.25 -18.64
N ALA A 129 5.41 -5.14 -19.28
CA ALA A 129 4.71 -4.62 -20.45
C ALA A 129 4.66 -5.66 -21.59
N ASP A 130 5.78 -6.31 -21.90
CA ASP A 130 5.85 -7.36 -22.91
C ASP A 130 4.90 -8.52 -22.57
N ARG A 131 4.87 -8.97 -21.31
CA ARG A 131 3.98 -10.05 -20.86
C ARG A 131 2.51 -9.68 -20.90
N VAL A 132 2.17 -8.44 -20.55
CA VAL A 132 0.79 -7.93 -20.61
C VAL A 132 0.33 -7.89 -22.06
N SER A 133 1.14 -7.32 -22.95
CA SER A 133 0.83 -7.26 -24.39
C SER A 133 0.62 -8.65 -24.99
N ASP A 134 1.53 -9.60 -24.72
CA ASP A 134 1.40 -11.00 -25.14
C ASP A 134 0.09 -11.64 -24.64
N ARG A 135 -0.32 -11.29 -23.41
CA ARG A 135 -1.51 -11.86 -22.80
C ARG A 135 -2.78 -11.24 -23.38
N GLU A 136 -2.78 -9.94 -23.63
CA GLU A 136 -3.87 -9.22 -24.27
C GLU A 136 -4.14 -9.74 -25.68
N VAL A 137 -3.09 -9.94 -26.49
CA VAL A 137 -3.21 -10.54 -27.83
C VAL A 137 -3.88 -11.91 -27.75
N LYS A 138 -3.42 -12.78 -26.84
CA LYS A 138 -4.00 -14.12 -26.66
C LYS A 138 -5.46 -14.09 -26.19
N ILE A 139 -5.83 -13.11 -25.39
CA ILE A 139 -7.23 -12.93 -24.94
C ILE A 139 -8.08 -12.47 -26.12
N ASN A 140 -7.63 -11.49 -26.89
CA ASN A 140 -8.34 -10.96 -28.05
C ASN A 140 -8.55 -12.03 -29.13
N GLU A 141 -7.52 -12.83 -29.43
CA GLU A 141 -7.66 -13.98 -30.34
C GLU A 141 -8.70 -14.99 -29.86
N ARG A 142 -8.74 -15.25 -28.55
CA ARG A 142 -9.71 -16.18 -27.95
C ARG A 142 -11.13 -15.63 -28.02
N ILE A 143 -11.31 -14.34 -27.77
CA ILE A 143 -12.61 -13.65 -27.92
C ILE A 143 -13.08 -13.76 -29.37
N ALA A 144 -12.24 -13.38 -30.34
CA ALA A 144 -12.58 -13.44 -31.76
C ALA A 144 -12.97 -14.85 -32.22
N ARG A 145 -12.27 -15.89 -31.74
CA ARG A 145 -12.63 -17.29 -32.02
C ARG A 145 -13.99 -17.69 -31.43
N LEU A 146 -14.28 -17.23 -30.21
CA LEU A 146 -15.57 -17.49 -29.57
C LEU A 146 -16.71 -16.78 -30.31
N ASP A 147 -16.50 -15.54 -30.77
CA ASP A 147 -17.50 -14.77 -31.51
C ASP A 147 -17.85 -15.43 -32.85
N ILE A 148 -16.86 -15.99 -33.56
CA ILE A 148 -17.10 -16.76 -34.79
C ILE A 148 -17.95 -18.00 -34.49
N ARG A 149 -17.54 -18.79 -33.49
CA ARG A 149 -18.27 -20.00 -33.10
C ARG A 149 -19.70 -19.70 -32.64
N GLU A 150 -19.92 -18.59 -31.93
CA GLU A 150 -21.24 -18.17 -31.51
C GLU A 150 -22.14 -17.85 -32.72
N ARG A 151 -21.60 -17.16 -33.74
CA ARG A 151 -22.33 -16.89 -34.98
C ARG A 151 -22.72 -18.17 -35.72
N ASP A 152 -21.77 -19.10 -35.88
CA ASP A 152 -22.02 -20.37 -36.57
C ASP A 152 -23.08 -21.20 -35.85
N LEU A 153 -23.00 -21.29 -34.52
CA LEU A 153 -24.00 -22.02 -33.72
C LEU A 153 -25.38 -21.35 -33.74
N LYS A 154 -25.46 -20.02 -33.77
CA LYS A 154 -26.74 -19.30 -33.92
C LYS A 154 -27.40 -19.62 -35.25
N GLN A 155 -26.63 -19.60 -36.35
CA GLN A 155 -27.12 -19.96 -37.68
C GLN A 155 -27.62 -21.41 -37.72
N GLU A 156 -26.86 -22.35 -37.16
CA GLU A 156 -27.25 -23.77 -37.07
C GLU A 156 -28.55 -23.96 -36.26
N ILE A 157 -28.71 -23.24 -35.14
CA ILE A 157 -29.93 -23.28 -34.33
C ILE A 157 -31.13 -22.71 -35.11
N GLU A 158 -30.97 -21.62 -35.85
CA GLU A 158 -32.03 -21.05 -36.67
C GLU A 158 -32.46 -21.99 -37.81
N LEU A 159 -31.50 -22.59 -38.51
CA LEU A 159 -31.78 -23.58 -39.55
C LEU A 159 -32.55 -24.77 -39.00
N ARG A 160 -32.08 -25.39 -37.90
CA ARG A 160 -32.80 -26.50 -37.25
C ARG A 160 -34.20 -26.10 -36.76
N LYS A 161 -34.37 -24.88 -36.25
CA LYS A 161 -35.70 -24.38 -35.85
C LYS A 161 -36.64 -24.28 -37.05
N ALA A 162 -36.17 -23.76 -38.19
CA ALA A 162 -36.96 -23.65 -39.40
C ALA A 162 -37.31 -25.03 -40.00
N GLU A 163 -36.39 -25.98 -39.95
CA GLU A 163 -36.64 -27.38 -40.34
C GLU A 163 -37.72 -28.03 -39.46
N LEU A 164 -37.60 -27.88 -38.14
CA LEU A 164 -38.60 -28.37 -37.19
C LEU A 164 -39.97 -27.71 -37.40
N GLU A 165 -40.01 -26.43 -37.75
CA GLU A 165 -41.25 -25.72 -38.04
C GLU A 165 -41.93 -26.23 -39.31
N LYS A 166 -41.17 -26.47 -40.39
CA LYS A 166 -41.68 -27.11 -41.61
C LYS A 166 -42.23 -28.50 -41.35
N LEU A 167 -41.48 -29.33 -40.64
CA LEU A 167 -41.91 -30.70 -40.32
C LEU A 167 -43.17 -30.69 -39.43
N LYS A 168 -43.27 -29.74 -38.50
CA LYS A 168 -44.47 -29.54 -37.69
C LYS A 168 -45.68 -29.13 -38.53
N GLN A 169 -45.52 -28.21 -39.48
CA GLN A 169 -46.58 -27.83 -40.41
C GLN A 169 -47.05 -29.01 -41.25
N GLU A 170 -46.11 -29.80 -41.79
CA GLU A 170 -46.41 -31.00 -42.57
C GLU A 170 -47.21 -32.03 -41.75
N VAL A 171 -46.79 -32.30 -40.52
CA VAL A 171 -47.53 -33.18 -39.59
C VAL A 171 -48.92 -32.63 -39.28
N ASP A 172 -49.07 -31.32 -39.07
CA ASP A 172 -50.36 -30.68 -38.82
C ASP A 172 -51.28 -30.74 -40.05
N ASP A 173 -50.75 -30.61 -41.26
CA ASP A 173 -51.51 -30.72 -42.52
C ASP A 173 -51.94 -32.16 -42.80
N LEU A 174 -51.08 -33.14 -42.58
CA LEU A 174 -51.44 -34.56 -42.62
C LEU A 174 -52.52 -34.90 -41.59
N ARG A 175 -52.42 -34.33 -40.38
CA ARG A 175 -53.44 -34.47 -39.33
C ARG A 175 -54.76 -33.79 -39.71
N ARG A 176 -54.74 -32.62 -40.35
CA ARG A 176 -55.94 -31.95 -40.88
C ARG A 176 -56.59 -32.74 -42.02
N GLY A 177 -55.80 -33.35 -42.90
CA GLY A 177 -56.30 -34.22 -43.98
C GLY A 177 -56.88 -35.55 -43.49
N SER A 178 -56.38 -36.08 -42.36
CA SER A 178 -56.88 -37.33 -41.75
C SER A 178 -58.06 -37.13 -40.79
N ILE A 179 -58.41 -35.89 -40.41
CA ILE A 179 -59.57 -35.56 -39.55
C ILE A 179 -60.84 -35.29 -40.41
N GLY A 180 -60.92 -35.86 -41.61
CA GLY A 180 -62.19 -36.01 -42.35
C GLY A 180 -63.05 -37.17 -41.83
N ASP A 181 -62.43 -38.18 -41.22
CA ASP A 181 -63.11 -39.37 -40.70
C ASP A 181 -62.63 -39.65 -39.28
N SER A 182 -63.32 -39.07 -38.29
CA SER A 182 -63.61 -39.65 -36.96
C SER A 182 -63.89 -38.54 -35.94
N LYS A 183 -65.18 -38.22 -35.77
CA LYS A 183 -65.67 -37.65 -34.51
C LYS A 183 -65.57 -38.73 -33.44
N THR A 184 -64.67 -38.57 -32.47
CA THR A 184 -64.92 -39.08 -31.11
C THR A 184 -64.37 -38.08 -30.10
N SER A 185 -65.30 -37.58 -29.29
CA SER A 185 -65.04 -36.88 -28.05
C SER A 185 -64.27 -37.78 -27.09
N LEU A 186 -63.31 -37.23 -26.35
CA LEU A 186 -63.28 -37.45 -24.91
C LEU A 186 -62.40 -36.41 -24.22
N SER A 187 -63.02 -35.81 -23.21
CA SER A 187 -62.45 -34.96 -22.19
C SER A 187 -61.87 -35.79 -21.05
N MET A 188 -61.12 -35.07 -20.21
CA MET A 188 -60.83 -35.30 -18.78
C MET A 188 -59.49 -35.94 -18.37
N THR A 189 -58.67 -35.05 -17.80
CA THR A 189 -57.99 -35.11 -16.48
C THR A 189 -56.91 -36.15 -16.24
N ASN A 190 -55.72 -35.69 -15.79
CA ASN A 190 -55.37 -35.77 -14.37
C ASN A 190 -54.11 -34.94 -14.05
N GLU A 191 -54.19 -34.11 -13.01
CA GLU A 191 -53.03 -33.56 -12.30
C GLU A 191 -52.47 -34.63 -11.36
N ASN A 192 -51.16 -34.89 -11.36
CA ASN A 192 -50.45 -35.00 -10.09
C ASN A 192 -48.94 -34.78 -10.21
N SER A 193 -48.49 -34.00 -9.24
CA SER A 193 -47.16 -33.59 -8.83
C SER A 193 -46.16 -34.71 -8.50
N GLY A 194 -44.86 -34.35 -8.61
CA GLY A 194 -43.83 -34.84 -7.70
C GLY A 194 -42.72 -35.69 -8.32
N LYS A 195 -41.61 -35.06 -8.73
CA LYS A 195 -40.27 -35.26 -8.12
C LYS A 195 -39.19 -34.41 -8.78
N SER A 196 -38.56 -33.61 -7.93
CA SER A 196 -37.42 -32.75 -8.15
C SER A 196 -36.09 -33.52 -8.04
N SER A 197 -35.16 -33.22 -8.97
CA SER A 197 -33.68 -33.17 -8.87
C SER A 197 -32.85 -34.39 -8.39
N PRO A 198 -31.63 -34.60 -8.95
CA PRO A 198 -30.45 -33.87 -8.45
C PRO A 198 -29.47 -33.36 -9.53
N THR A 199 -29.15 -32.06 -9.41
CA THR A 199 -27.80 -31.43 -9.45
C THR A 199 -26.67 -32.08 -10.27
N GLU A 200 -26.18 -31.34 -11.28
CA GLU A 200 -24.75 -31.30 -11.62
C GLU A 200 -24.21 -29.87 -11.62
N LYS A 201 -22.95 -29.77 -11.20
CA LYS A 201 -22.33 -28.62 -10.56
C LYS A 201 -21.83 -27.57 -11.56
N ILE A 202 -22.36 -26.34 -11.46
CA ILE A 202 -21.69 -25.14 -11.96
C ILE A 202 -20.61 -24.75 -10.94
N LYS A 203 -19.34 -25.00 -11.27
CA LYS A 203 -18.20 -24.47 -10.52
C LYS A 203 -17.97 -23.01 -10.94
N LYS A 204 -18.68 -22.07 -10.29
CA LYS A 204 -18.30 -20.65 -10.28
C LYS A 204 -17.02 -20.49 -9.46
N LYS A 205 -15.89 -20.16 -10.09
CA LYS A 205 -14.78 -19.50 -9.39
C LYS A 205 -15.18 -18.02 -9.24
N SER A 206 -15.86 -17.73 -8.13
CA SER A 206 -16.01 -16.38 -7.58
C SER A 206 -14.66 -15.92 -7.03
N GLY A 207 -14.35 -14.65 -7.27
CA GLY A 207 -13.10 -14.02 -6.87
C GLY A 207 -12.95 -13.89 -5.36
N THR A 208 -11.74 -14.13 -4.89
CA THR A 208 -11.30 -13.72 -3.57
C THR A 208 -10.73 -12.31 -3.70
N LEU A 209 -11.59 -11.31 -3.55
CA LEU A 209 -11.17 -10.04 -2.97
C LEU A 209 -11.11 -10.30 -1.46
N GLY A 210 -9.89 -10.37 -0.92
CA GLY A 210 -9.65 -10.69 0.47
C GLY A 210 -8.30 -10.16 0.93
N LEU A 211 -8.32 -8.90 1.36
CA LEU A 211 -7.61 -8.39 2.53
C LEU A 211 -6.09 -8.66 2.60
N PHE A 212 -5.32 -7.71 2.07
CA PHE A 212 -4.04 -7.36 2.70
C PHE A 212 -4.33 -6.65 4.02
N ASN A 213 -4.15 -7.36 5.13
CA ASN A 213 -3.85 -6.76 6.42
C ASN A 213 -2.82 -7.65 7.12
N ARG A 214 -1.56 -7.24 7.09
CA ARG A 214 -0.50 -7.76 7.96
C ARG A 214 0.44 -6.63 8.35
N ASN A 215 0.59 -6.54 9.67
CA ASN A 215 1.50 -5.75 10.49
C ASN A 215 2.85 -5.41 9.86
#